data_AF-A0A6J4HHG8-F1
#
_entry.id   AF-A0A6J4HHG8-F1
#
_cell.length_a   1.000
_cell.length_b   1.000
_cell.length_c   1.000
_cell.angle_alpha   90.00
_cell.angle_beta   90.00
_cell.angle_gamma   90.00
#
_symmetry.space_group_name_H-M   'P 1'
#
loop_
_entity.id
_entity.type
_entity.pdbx_description
1 polymer ?
#
loop_
_entity_poly.entity_id
_entity_poly.type
_entity_poly.pdbx_seq_one_letter_code
_entity_poly.pdbx_strand_id
1 'polypeptide(L)' 'MENKELINEINNQFFTYLANDFGLTHPSHRLEKWYELSFNDFKQELLNRDIAFDDTTISDWEEYFTIQQEKIKKLQQS' A
#
# COMPACT_ATOMS: atom_id res chain seq x y z
N MET A 1 16.75 2.05 16.41
CA MET A 1 15.99 3.15 15.76
C MET A 1 15.67 2.82 14.31
N GLU A 2 16.45 1.95 13.66
CA GLU A 2 16.39 1.66 12.22
C GLU A 2 15.04 1.11 11.71
N ASN A 3 14.36 0.21 12.42
CA ASN A 3 13.12 -0.40 11.89
C ASN A 3 11.97 0.60 11.71
N LYS A 4 11.85 1.60 12.60
CA LYS A 4 10.80 2.63 12.48
C LYS A 4 11.04 3.55 11.29
N GLU A 5 12.30 3.91 11.04
CA GLU A 5 12.68 4.74 9.89
C GLU A 5 12.46 3.98 8.57
N LEU A 6 12.82 2.70 8.53
CA LEU A 6 12.57 1.83 7.36
C LEU A 6 11.08 1.64 7.08
N ILE A 7 10.25 1.45 8.10
CA ILE A 7 8.78 1.36 7.92
C ILE A 7 8.24 2.68 7.36
N ASN A 8 8.73 3.82 7.85
CA ASN A 8 8.33 5.12 7.32
C ASN A 8 8.78 5.31 5.86
N GLU A 9 9.98 4.85 5.50
CA GLU A 9 10.46 4.89 4.12
C GLU A 9 9.60 4.04 3.18
N ILE A 10 9.28 2.80 3.58
CA ILE A 10 8.40 1.91 2.80
C ILE A 10 7.02 2.55 2.64
N ASN A 11 6.44 3.13 3.71
CA ASN A 11 5.14 3.80 3.63
C ASN A 11 5.19 5.00 2.69
N ASN A 12 6.22 5.85 2.80
CA ASN A 12 6.37 7.02 1.93
C ASN A 12 6.49 6.60 0.46
N GLN A 13 7.27 5.56 0.16
CA GLN A 13 7.39 5.04 -1.20
C GLN A 13 6.06 4.46 -1.70
N PHE A 14 5.37 3.67 -0.87
CA PHE A 14 4.08 3.08 -1.20
C PHE A 14 3.05 4.15 -1.54
N PHE A 15 2.89 5.18 -0.69
CA PHE A 15 1.95 6.27 -0.95
C PHE A 15 2.37 7.16 -2.11
N THR A 16 3.67 7.31 -2.38
CA THR A 16 4.14 8.03 -3.58
C THR A 16 3.70 7.31 -4.85
N TYR A 17 3.85 5.98 -4.91
CA TYR A 17 3.41 5.20 -6.07
C TYR A 17 1.88 5.21 -6.18
N LEU A 18 1.18 5.09 -5.06
CA LEU A 18 -0.28 5.15 -5.02
C LEU A 18 -0.81 6.51 -5.52
N ALA A 19 -0.13 7.60 -5.18
CA ALA A 19 -0.46 8.92 -5.67
C ALA A 19 -0.17 9.09 -7.16
N ASN A 20 0.93 8.50 -7.67
CA ASN A 20 1.29 8.57 -9.08
C ASN A 20 0.35 7.75 -9.98
N ASP A 21 0.03 6.53 -9.58
CA ASP A 21 -0.76 5.61 -10.40
C ASP A 21 -2.27 5.88 -10.29
N PHE A 22 -2.74 6.24 -9.09
CA PHE A 22 -4.17 6.37 -8.80
C PHE A 22 -4.61 7.76 -8.37
N GLY A 23 -3.71 8.75 -8.32
CA GLY A 23 -4.04 10.10 -7.87
C GLY A 23 -4.38 10.19 -6.38
N LEU A 24 -4.09 9.15 -5.58
CA LEU A 24 -4.50 9.10 -4.18
C LEU A 24 -3.58 9.91 -3.28
N THR A 25 -3.92 11.19 -3.13
CA THR A 25 -3.15 12.16 -2.32
C THR A 25 -3.46 12.13 -0.82
N HIS A 26 -4.66 11.66 -0.45
CA HIS A 26 -5.13 11.66 0.94
C HIS A 26 -5.61 10.27 1.35
N PRO A 27 -4.74 9.36 1.82
CA PRO A 27 -5.12 8.01 2.22
C PRO A 27 -6.12 8.04 3.39
N SER A 28 -7.01 7.04 3.46
CA SER A 28 -7.90 6.85 4.61
C SER A 28 -7.08 6.37 5.81
N HIS A 29 -7.58 6.53 7.03
CA HIS A 29 -6.96 5.89 8.20
C HIS A 29 -6.79 4.37 8.05
N ARG A 30 -7.62 3.73 7.22
CA ARG A 30 -7.52 2.31 6.90
C ARG A 30 -6.37 2.04 5.92
N LEU A 31 -6.21 2.88 4.89
CA LEU A 31 -5.08 2.82 3.95
C LEU A 31 -3.75 3.23 4.57
N GLU A 32 -3.72 4.10 5.59
CA GLU A 32 -2.52 4.37 6.40
C GLU A 32 -1.95 3.10 7.03
N LYS A 33 -2.81 2.10 7.24
CA LYS A 33 -2.46 0.76 7.73
C LYS A 33 -2.63 -0.31 6.65
N TRP A 34 -2.35 0.03 5.39
CA TRP A 34 -2.50 -0.89 4.25
C TRP A 34 -1.80 -2.24 4.47
N TYR A 35 -0.68 -2.27 5.19
CA TYR A 35 0.06 -3.49 5.50
C TYR A 35 -0.68 -4.45 6.46
N GLU A 36 -1.74 -3.99 7.12
CA GLU A 36 -2.67 -4.82 7.91
C GLU A 36 -3.83 -5.38 7.07
N LEU A 37 -4.03 -4.86 5.85
CA LEU A 37 -5.14 -5.23 4.97
C LEU A 37 -4.79 -6.46 4.13
N SER A 38 -5.83 -7.21 3.72
CA SER A 38 -5.69 -8.11 2.59
C SER A 38 -5.59 -7.29 1.30
N PHE A 39 -4.99 -7.85 0.24
CA PHE A 39 -4.95 -7.15 -1.03
C PHE A 39 -6.37 -6.88 -1.57
N ASN A 40 -7.31 -7.80 -1.35
CA ASN A 40 -8.72 -7.59 -1.70
C ASN A 40 -9.35 -6.40 -0.93
N ASP A 41 -9.09 -6.26 0.37
CA ASP A 41 -9.53 -5.09 1.15
C ASP A 41 -8.94 -3.79 0.61
N PHE A 42 -7.66 -3.81 0.24
CA PHE A 42 -7.00 -2.68 -0.40
C PHE A 42 -7.66 -2.31 -1.74
N LYS A 43 -7.97 -3.30 -2.61
CA LYS A 43 -8.73 -3.05 -3.85
C LYS A 43 -10.08 -2.37 -3.56
N GLN A 44 -10.80 -2.86 -2.55
CA GLN A 44 -12.09 -2.29 -2.16
C GLN A 44 -11.95 -0.84 -1.65
N GLU A 45 -10.89 -0.52 -0.90
CA GLU A 45 -10.62 0.86 -0.48
C GLU A 45 -10.36 1.80 -1.68
N LEU A 46 -9.71 1.31 -2.75
CA LEU A 46 -9.52 2.08 -3.98
C LEU A 46 -10.86 2.27 -4.72
N LEU A 47 -11.64 1.20 -4.89
CA LEU A 47 -12.95 1.25 -5.55
C LEU A 47 -13.95 2.17 -4.83
N ASN A 48 -13.96 2.15 -3.49
CA ASN A 48 -14.79 3.03 -2.67
C ASN A 48 -14.45 4.52 -2.82
N ARG A 49 -13.34 4.83 -3.49
CA ARG A 49 -12.87 6.20 -3.78
C ARG A 49 -12.97 6.55 -5.26
N ASP A 50 -13.76 5.78 -6.01
CA ASP A 50 -13.97 5.94 -7.45
C ASP A 50 -12.66 5.85 -8.27
N ILE A 51 -11.64 5.17 -7.73
CA ILE A 51 -10.40 4.90 -8.46
C ILE A 51 -10.64 3.72 -9.40
N ALA A 52 -10.60 4.00 -10.70
CA ALA A 52 -10.59 2.99 -11.74
C ALA A 52 -9.17 2.47 -11.96
N PHE A 53 -9.05 1.16 -12.15
CA PHE A 53 -7.80 0.48 -12.48
C PHE A 53 -8.11 -0.66 -13.45
N ASP A 54 -7.17 -0.94 -14.35
CA ASP A 54 -7.28 -2.10 -15.26
C ASP A 54 -6.67 -3.37 -14.63
N ASP A 55 -6.94 -4.51 -15.26
CA ASP A 55 -6.48 -5.83 -14.79
C ASP A 55 -4.95 -5.97 -14.78
N THR A 56 -4.24 -5.20 -15.61
CA THR A 56 -2.76 -5.23 -15.66
C THR A 56 -2.21 -4.49 -14.45
N THR A 57 -2.68 -3.25 -14.27
CA THR A 57 -2.33 -2.37 -13.16
C THR A 57 -2.59 -3.05 -11.82
N ILE A 58 -3.75 -3.71 -11.67
CA ILE A 58 -4.08 -4.37 -10.41
C ILE A 58 -3.22 -5.62 -10.13
N SER A 59 -2.75 -6.30 -11.19
CA SER A 59 -1.86 -7.45 -11.05
C SER A 59 -0.45 -7.01 -10.64
N ASP A 60 0.07 -5.94 -11.25
CA ASP A 60 1.36 -5.35 -10.86
C ASP A 60 1.33 -4.85 -9.41
N TRP A 61 0.21 -4.24 -9.00
CA TRP A 61 -0.01 -3.81 -7.63
C TRP A 61 -0.16 -4.98 -6.65
N GLU A 62 -0.67 -6.14 -7.06
CA GLU A 62 -0.79 -7.33 -6.21
C GLU A 62 0.58 -7.83 -5.75
N GLU A 63 1.49 -7.96 -6.72
CA GLU A 63 2.85 -8.38 -6.46
C GLU A 63 3.58 -7.35 -5.60
N TYR A 64 3.52 -6.07 -5.99
CA TYR A 64 4.16 -4.98 -5.26
C TYR A 64 3.64 -4.89 -3.81
N PHE A 65 2.31 -4.89 -3.63
CA PHE A 65 1.67 -4.84 -2.31
C PHE A 65 2.16 -5.98 -1.42
N THR A 66 2.18 -7.20 -1.96
CA THR A 66 2.60 -8.40 -1.20
C THR A 66 4.05 -8.28 -0.75
N ILE A 67 4.95 -7.90 -1.66
CA ILE A 67 6.39 -7.72 -1.35
C ILE A 67 6.60 -6.67 -0.26
N GLN A 68 5.95 -5.51 -0.37
CA GLN A 68 6.11 -4.44 0.62
C GLN A 68 5.48 -4.83 1.96
N GLN A 69 4.32 -5.50 1.94
CA GLN A 69 3.66 -5.97 3.16
C GLN A 69 4.55 -6.94 3.93
N GLU A 70 5.19 -7.89 3.24
CA GLU A 70 6.12 -8.83 3.87
C GLU A 70 7.32 -8.12 4.52
N LYS A 71 7.85 -7.07 3.88
CA LYS A 71 8.95 -6.27 4.45
C LYS A 71 8.51 -5.60 5.75
N ILE A 72 7.35 -4.95 5.77
CA ILE A 72 6.84 -4.30 6.99
C ILE A 72 6.59 -5.35 8.09
N LYS A 73 5.97 -6.49 7.76
CA LYS A 73 5.72 -7.56 8.73
C LYS A 73 7.02 -8.09 9.35
N LYS A 74 8.08 -8.28 8.54
CA LYS A 74 9.41 -8.68 9.04
C LYS A 74 10.03 -7.63 9.96
N LEU A 75 9.92 -6.34 9.61
CA LEU A 75 10.45 -5.24 10.42
C LEU A 75 9.68 -5.02 11.73
N GLN A 76 8.39 -5.36 11.78
CA GLN A 76 7.57 -5.30 13.00
C GLN A 76 7.83 -6.46 13.96
N GLN A 77 8.29 -7.60 13.44
CA GLN A 77 8.61 -8.80 14.22
C GLN A 77 10.07 -8.84 14.69
N SER A 78 10.92 -7.91 14.21
CA SER A 78 12.34 -7.77 14.55
C SER A 78 12.58 -6.71 15.62
#